data_AF-A0A246PPD8-F1
#
_entry.id   AF-A0A246PPD8-F1
#
_cell.length_a   1.000
_cell.length_b   1.000
_cell.length_c   1.000
_cell.angle_alpha   90.00
_cell.angle_beta   90.00
_cell.angle_gamma   90.00
#
_symmetry.space_group_name_H-M   'P 1'
#
loop_
_entity.id
_entity.type
_entity.pdbx_description
1 polymer ?
#
loop_
_entity_poly.entity_id
_entity_poly.type
_entity_poly.pdbx_seq_one_letter_code
_entity_poly.pdbx_strand_id
1 'polypeptide(L)'
;MGGIIFFLVVVCFIIIHVLTHRRMNAIKKRLYFVSLTLASIGALIPISGENEPDFLYFGVPAETFVYYGVWECWFNPLGFFFNFILFYWILKLLFKLRKSSDREVKK
;
A
#
# COMPACT_ATOMS: atom_id res chain seq x y z
N MET A 1 15.53 12.06 -7.79
CA MET A 1 14.25 11.97 -8.55
C MET A 1 13.90 10.57 -9.09
N GLY A 2 14.87 9.69 -9.42
CA GLY A 2 14.59 8.37 -10.04
C GLY A 2 13.66 7.44 -9.24
N GLY A 3 13.85 7.34 -7.92
CA GLY A 3 13.00 6.48 -7.08
C GLY A 3 11.53 6.89 -7.03
N ILE A 4 11.24 8.20 -7.02
CA ILE A 4 9.86 8.72 -7.02
C ILE A 4 9.18 8.42 -8.36
N ILE A 5 9.89 8.61 -9.48
CA ILE A 5 9.37 8.30 -10.81
C ILE A 5 9.09 6.80 -10.91
N PHE A 6 10.01 5.95 -10.44
CA PHE A 6 9.81 4.51 -10.46
C PHE A 6 8.61 4.06 -9.62
N PHE A 7 8.43 4.64 -8.43
CA PHE A 7 7.25 4.43 -7.60
C PHE A 7 5.94 4.79 -8.33
N LEU A 8 5.89 5.97 -8.96
CA LEU A 8 4.70 6.41 -9.71
C LEU A 8 4.36 5.45 -10.85
N VAL A 9 5.37 4.97 -11.59
CA VAL A 9 5.19 3.98 -12.64
C VAL A 9 4.58 2.68 -12.09
N VAL A 10 5.07 2.18 -10.95
CA VAL A 10 4.53 0.98 -10.29
C VAL A 10 3.07 1.19 -9.86
N VAL A 11 2.76 2.32 -9.23
CA VAL A 11 1.38 2.65 -8.81
C VAL A 11 0.45 2.73 -10.03
N CYS A 12 0.84 3.45 -11.09
CA CYS A 12 0.08 3.55 -12.32
C CYS A 12 -0.14 2.17 -12.96
N PHE A 13 0.89 1.34 -13.02
CA PHE A 13 0.79 -0.02 -13.55
C PHE A 13 -0.24 -0.86 -12.79
N ILE A 14 -0.21 -0.82 -11.45
CA ILE A 14 -1.19 -1.54 -10.61
C ILE A 14 -2.60 -1.01 -10.85
N ILE A 15 -2.80 0.32 -10.94
CA ILE A 15 -4.11 0.94 -11.23
C ILE A 15 -4.63 0.44 -12.57
N ILE A 16 -3.83 0.54 -13.64
CA ILE A 16 -4.22 0.12 -14.99
C ILE A 16 -4.57 -1.36 -15.01
N HIS A 17 -3.76 -2.20 -14.37
CA HIS A 17 -4.03 -3.63 -14.25
C HIS A 17 -5.38 -3.89 -13.56
N VAL A 18 -5.65 -3.26 -12.41
CA VAL A 18 -6.90 -3.41 -11.65
C VAL A 18 -8.12 -2.94 -12.45
N LEU A 19 -8.02 -1.81 -13.15
CA LEU A 19 -9.10 -1.26 -13.96
C LEU A 19 -9.42 -2.15 -15.16
N THR A 20 -8.38 -2.56 -15.90
CA THR A 20 -8.48 -3.35 -17.14
C THR A 20 -8.88 -4.79 -16.88
N HIS A 21 -8.69 -5.29 -15.65
CA HIS A 21 -9.07 -6.66 -15.29
C HIS A 21 -10.60 -6.86 -15.33
N ARG A 22 -11.11 -7.28 -16.51
CA ARG A 22 -12.53 -7.37 -16.85
C ARG A 22 -13.31 -8.36 -15.98
N ARG A 23 -12.67 -9.44 -15.51
CA ARG A 23 -13.32 -10.49 -14.69
C ARG A 23 -13.33 -10.23 -13.19
N MET A 24 -12.77 -9.11 -12.71
CA MET A 24 -12.72 -8.85 -11.27
C MET A 24 -14.02 -8.23 -10.77
N ASN A 25 -14.63 -8.86 -9.76
CA ASN A 25 -15.82 -8.35 -9.08
C ASN A 25 -15.59 -6.93 -8.54
N ALA A 26 -16.60 -6.05 -8.65
CA ALA A 26 -16.58 -4.66 -8.18
C ALA A 26 -16.13 -4.51 -6.71
N ILE A 27 -16.56 -5.41 -5.81
CA ILE A 27 -16.13 -5.39 -4.41
C ILE A 27 -14.62 -5.64 -4.31
N LYS A 28 -14.11 -6.63 -5.06
CA LYS A 28 -12.67 -6.90 -5.11
C LYS A 28 -11.92 -5.70 -5.68
N LYS A 29 -12.39 -5.10 -6.79
CA LYS A 29 -11.78 -3.88 -7.37
C LYS A 29 -11.69 -2.76 -6.34
N ARG A 30 -12.77 -2.51 -5.60
CA ARG A 30 -12.79 -1.48 -4.55
C ARG A 30 -11.81 -1.78 -3.43
N LEU A 31 -11.73 -3.03 -2.97
CA LEU A 31 -10.73 -3.45 -1.98
C LEU A 31 -9.30 -3.21 -2.48
N TYR A 32 -8.98 -3.64 -3.70
CA TYR A 32 -7.67 -3.40 -4.30
C TYR A 32 -7.33 -1.91 -4.36
N PHE A 33 -8.29 -1.09 -4.80
CA PHE A 33 -8.09 0.36 -4.90
C PHE A 33 -7.81 1.00 -3.53
N VAL A 34 -8.62 0.69 -2.51
CA VAL A 34 -8.42 1.21 -1.16
C VAL A 34 -7.11 0.73 -0.56
N SER A 35 -6.73 -0.54 -0.76
CA SER A 35 -5.44 -1.08 -0.33
C SER A 35 -4.25 -0.36 -0.99
N LEU A 36 -4.36 -0.04 -2.27
CA LEU A 36 -3.33 0.71 -2.99
C LEU A 36 -3.20 2.14 -2.46
N THR A 37 -4.33 2.81 -2.18
CA THR A 37 -4.34 4.13 -1.55
C THR A 37 -3.65 4.08 -0.18
N LEU A 38 -4.02 3.11 0.67
CA LEU A 38 -3.41 2.96 1.99
C LEU A 38 -1.90 2.66 1.91
N ALA A 39 -1.48 1.78 1.00
CA ALA A 39 -0.06 1.50 0.79
C ALA A 39 0.70 2.74 0.29
N SER A 40 0.09 3.55 -0.57
CA SER A 40 0.71 4.78 -1.10
C SER A 40 0.83 5.86 -0.04
N ILE A 41 -0.19 6.02 0.82
CA ILE A 41 -0.11 6.93 1.96
C ILE A 41 0.93 6.42 2.96
N GLY A 42 0.89 5.13 3.30
CA GLY A 42 1.81 4.47 4.22
C GLY A 42 3.27 4.54 3.77
N ALA A 43 3.53 4.51 2.46
CA ALA A 43 4.85 4.67 1.87
C ALA A 43 5.50 6.03 2.20
N LEU A 44 4.70 7.07 2.46
CA LEU A 44 5.16 8.42 2.76
C LEU A 44 5.25 8.71 4.27
N ILE A 45 4.87 7.74 5.11
CA ILE A 45 4.93 7.90 6.57
C ILE A 45 6.35 7.56 7.02
N PRO A 46 7.05 8.46 7.74
CA PRO A 46 8.37 8.16 8.28
C PRO A 46 8.28 7.04 9.33
N ILE A 47 9.23 6.11 9.30
CA ILE A 47 9.31 5.03 10.29
C ILE A 47 9.91 5.61 11.57
N SER A 48 9.24 5.38 12.70
CA SER A 48 9.81 5.66 14.02
C SER A 48 10.81 4.56 14.40
N GLY A 49 12.10 4.85 14.32
CA GLY A 49 13.21 3.97 14.67
C GLY A 49 14.51 4.74 14.88
N GLU A 50 15.60 4.06 15.26
CA GLU A 50 16.96 4.63 15.27
C GLU A 50 17.30 5.03 13.83
N ASN A 51 16.98 6.26 13.45
CA ASN A 51 17.45 6.81 12.20
C ASN A 51 18.95 6.99 12.36
N GLU A 52 19.73 6.34 11.49
CA GLU A 52 21.11 6.76 11.29
C GLU A 52 21.09 8.27 10.97
N PRO A 53 22.02 9.07 11.52
CA PRO A 53 21.96 10.53 11.45
C PRO A 53 21.86 11.07 10.01
N ASP A 54 22.26 10.27 9.02
CA ASP A 54 22.34 10.64 7.61
C ASP A 54 21.15 10.12 6.77
N PHE A 55 20.29 9.23 7.29
CA PHE A 55 19.25 8.54 6.51
C PHE A 55 17.85 8.64 7.12
N LEU A 56 16.86 8.88 6.25
CA LEU A 56 15.45 8.93 6.63
C LEU A 56 14.68 7.80 5.94
N TYR A 57 14.10 6.92 6.76
CA TYR A 57 13.35 5.76 6.30
C TYR A 57 11.85 6.03 6.34
N PHE A 58 11.14 5.65 5.29
CA PHE A 58 9.69 5.81 5.16
C PHE A 58 9.04 4.50 4.73
N GLY A 59 7.78 4.33 5.10
CA GLY A 59 6.99 3.15 4.74
C GLY A 59 6.52 2.40 5.97
N VAL A 60 5.21 2.34 6.16
CA VAL A 60 4.61 1.60 7.27
C VAL A 60 3.62 0.57 6.72
N PRO A 61 3.66 -0.70 7.19
CA PRO A 61 4.59 -1.25 8.20
C PRO A 61 5.97 -1.68 7.68
N ALA A 62 6.13 -1.93 6.38
CA ALA A 62 7.45 -2.21 5.79
C ALA A 62 8.03 -0.98 5.09
N GLU A 63 9.34 -0.84 5.17
CA GLU A 63 10.09 0.23 4.50
C GLU A 63 9.82 0.25 3.01
N THR A 64 9.51 1.43 2.49
CA THR A 64 9.17 1.69 1.10
C THR A 64 10.12 2.70 0.46
N PHE A 65 10.64 3.66 1.23
CA PHE A 65 11.65 4.58 0.74
C PHE A 65 12.78 4.75 1.75
N VAL A 66 13.97 5.01 1.19
CA VAL A 66 15.12 5.52 1.92
C VAL A 66 15.51 6.85 1.30
N TYR A 67 15.66 7.88 2.13
CA TYR A 67 16.14 9.19 1.73
C TYR A 67 17.57 9.38 2.25
N TYR A 68 18.51 9.61 1.32
CA TYR A 68 19.94 9.72 1.60
C TYR A 68 20.45 11.18 1.71
N GLY A 69 19.56 12.16 1.68
CA GLY A 69 19.94 13.56 1.48
C GLY A 69 20.04 13.95 0.00
N VAL A 70 20.36 15.21 -0.28
CA VAL A 70 20.64 15.73 -1.64
C VAL A 70 19.56 15.36 -2.69
N TRP A 71 18.28 15.27 -2.28
CA TRP A 71 17.16 14.86 -3.16
C TRP A 71 17.26 13.44 -3.75
N GLU A 72 18.04 12.57 -3.12
CA GLU A 72 18.19 11.16 -3.47
C GLU A 72 17.25 10.30 -2.61
N CYS A 73 16.17 9.83 -3.24
CA CYS A 73 15.28 8.82 -2.66
C CYS A 73 15.44 7.51 -3.44
N TRP A 74 15.65 6.41 -2.71
CA TRP A 74 15.54 5.06 -3.23
C TRP A 74 14.18 4.46 -2.90
N PHE A 75 13.57 3.79 -3.87
CA PHE A 75 12.29 3.12 -3.72
C PHE A 75 12.52 1.62 -3.56
N ASN A 76 11.96 1.05 -2.49
CA ASN A 76 11.95 -0.38 -2.24
C ASN A 76 10.60 -0.99 -2.68
N PRO A 77 10.50 -1.56 -3.89
CA PRO A 77 9.24 -2.09 -4.41
C PRO A 77 8.71 -3.25 -3.58
N LEU A 78 9.57 -4.08 -2.99
CA LEU A 78 9.15 -5.24 -2.20
C LEU A 78 8.39 -4.81 -0.95
N GLY A 79 8.87 -3.80 -0.24
CA GLY A 79 8.18 -3.26 0.91
C GLY A 79 6.83 -2.63 0.55
N PHE A 80 6.75 -1.92 -0.58
CA PHE A 80 5.47 -1.42 -1.10
C PHE A 80 4.48 -2.55 -1.40
N PHE A 81 4.91 -3.60 -2.10
CA PHE A 81 4.08 -4.75 -2.41
C PHE A 81 3.61 -5.48 -1.15
N PHE A 82 4.49 -5.64 -0.16
CA PHE A 82 4.14 -6.21 1.13
C PHE A 82 3.04 -5.39 1.82
N ASN A 83 3.23 -4.07 1.93
CA ASN A 83 2.24 -3.16 2.53
C ASN A 83 0.89 -3.25 1.80
N PHE A 84 0.91 -3.26 0.47
CA PHE A 84 -0.28 -3.42 -0.36
C PHE A 84 -1.04 -4.73 -0.07
N ILE A 85 -0.35 -5.87 -0.06
CA ILE A 85 -0.94 -7.18 0.21
C ILE A 85 -1.50 -7.22 1.63
N LEU A 86 -0.76 -6.69 2.60
CA LEU A 86 -1.15 -6.66 4.00
C LEU A 86 -2.43 -5.85 4.20
N PHE A 87 -2.50 -4.62 3.69
CA PHE A 87 -3.70 -3.80 3.78
C PHE A 87 -4.89 -4.45 3.06
N TYR A 88 -4.67 -5.13 1.94
CA TYR A 88 -5.70 -5.91 1.27
C TYR A 88 -6.24 -7.04 2.15
N TRP A 89 -5.37 -7.80 2.82
CA TRP A 89 -5.80 -8.86 3.73
C TRP A 89 -6.57 -8.32 4.93
N ILE A 90 -6.08 -7.24 5.56
CA ILE A 90 -6.76 -6.61 6.70
C ILE A 90 -8.16 -6.14 6.30
N LEU A 91 -8.29 -5.38 5.21
CA LEU A 91 -9.59 -4.91 4.73
C LEU A 91 -10.52 -6.05 4.35
N LYS A 92 -9.99 -7.11 3.74
CA LYS A 92 -10.75 -8.31 3.39
C LYS A 92 -11.29 -9.01 4.64
N LEU A 93 -10.48 -9.10 5.69
CA LEU A 93 -10.88 -9.68 6.97
C LEU A 93 -11.96 -8.83 7.65
N LEU A 94 -11.77 -7.52 7.73
CA LEU A 94 -12.76 -6.57 8.27
C LEU A 94 -14.10 -6.65 7.52
N PHE A 95 -14.04 -6.74 6.19
CA PHE A 95 -15.24 -6.90 5.36
C PHE A 95 -15.96 -8.22 5.65
N LYS A 96 -15.22 -9.31 5.86
CA LYS A 96 -15.79 -10.62 6.22
C LYS A 96 -16.45 -10.57 7.60
N LEU A 97 -15.81 -9.96 8.59
CA LEU A 97 -16.33 -9.81 9.96
C LEU A 97 -17.62 -8.99 9.97
N ARG A 98 -17.66 -7.85 9.28
CA ARG A 98 -18.88 -7.02 9.14
C ARG A 98 -20.04 -7.82 8.56
N LYS A 99 -19.79 -8.63 7.52
CA LYS A 99 -20.82 -9.46 6.90
C LYS A 99 -21.31 -10.59 7.82
N SER A 100 -20.46 -11.07 8.72
CA SER A 100 -20.84 -12.05 9.75
C SER A 100 -21.75 -11.42 10.80
N SER A 101 -21.37 -10.25 11.32
CA SER A 101 -22.15 -9.52 12.31
C SER A 101 -23.54 -9.12 11.80
N ASP A 102 -23.67 -8.66 10.55
CA ASP A 102 -24.97 -8.34 9.94
C ASP A 102 -25.93 -9.55 9.86
N ARG A 103 -25.40 -10.77 9.78
CA ARG A 103 -26.21 -12.01 9.75
C ARG A 103 -26.67 -12.43 11.13
N GLU A 104 -25.91 -12.13 12.18
CA GLU A 104 -26.30 -12.42 13.56
C GLU A 104 -27.38 -11.46 14.05
N VAL A 105 -27.32 -10.18 13.68
CA VAL A 105 -28.34 -9.17 14.05
C VAL A 105 -29.70 -9.41 13.37
N LYS A 106 -29.73 -10.14 12.25
CA LYS A 106 -30.96 -10.47 11.50
C LYS A 106 -31.59 -11.82 11.88
N LYS A 107 -30.98 -12.56 12.81
CA LYS A 107 -31.58 -13.77 13.41
C LYS A 107 -32.32 -13.41 14.68
#